data_AF-A0A0K9PZZ9-F1
#
_entry.id   AF-A0A0K9PZZ9-F1
#
_cell.length_a   1.000
_cell.length_b   1.000
_cell.length_c   1.000
_cell.angle_alpha   90.00
_cell.angle_beta   90.00
_cell.angle_gamma   90.00
#
_symmetry.space_group_name_H-M   'P 1'
#
loop_
_entity.id
_entity.type
_entity.pdbx_description
1 polymer ?
#
loop_
_entity_poly.entity_id
_entity_poly.type
_entity_poly.pdbx_seq_one_letter_code
_entity_poly.pdbx_strand_id
1 'polypeptide(L)'
;MELCIVCEGQKFLGKLSDDQTAKILKMSCQKPSEKRIVINGIMSGDVSPACGFKLNISREITKLQGRVLQPPKLRFGDGGHVRDITPTRTDRQWNLQDSHVAEGTKIKRWAVHWSKASEAPRCQCRNLQLLICVM
;
A
#
# COMPACT_ATOMS: atom_id res chain seq x y z
N MET A 1 -41.35 -0.20 -11.23
CA MET A 1 -40.45 -1.15 -10.54
C MET A 1 -40.99 -1.27 -9.12
N GLU A 2 -42.03 -2.08 -8.90
CA GLU A 2 -42.83 -2.00 -7.66
C GLU A 2 -42.83 -3.31 -6.84
N LEU A 3 -42.24 -4.39 -7.36
CA LEU A 3 -42.32 -5.74 -6.79
C LEU A 3 -41.01 -6.54 -6.82
N CYS A 4 -39.85 -5.92 -7.05
CA CYS A 4 -38.56 -6.64 -7.08
C CYS A 4 -37.63 -6.17 -5.96
N ILE A 5 -37.01 -7.13 -5.28
CA ILE A 5 -36.04 -6.90 -4.19
C ILE A 5 -34.71 -7.51 -4.63
N VAL A 6 -33.62 -6.78 -4.39
CA VAL A 6 -32.26 -7.30 -4.60
C VAL A 6 -31.97 -8.35 -3.53
N CYS A 7 -31.61 -9.58 -3.94
CA CYS A 7 -31.27 -10.62 -2.97
C CYS A 7 -29.98 -10.28 -2.22
N GLU A 8 -29.92 -10.62 -0.95
CA GLU A 8 -28.73 -10.43 -0.11
C GLU A 8 -27.55 -11.31 -0.54
N GLY A 9 -26.34 -10.92 -0.16
CA GLY A 9 -25.13 -11.71 -0.42
C GLY A 9 -24.59 -11.64 -1.86
N GLN A 10 -25.24 -10.91 -2.76
CA GLN A 10 -24.73 -10.70 -4.12
C GLN A 10 -23.48 -9.80 -4.10
N LYS A 11 -22.38 -10.29 -4.68
CA LYS A 11 -21.12 -9.53 -4.78
C LYS A 11 -21.20 -8.50 -5.92
N PHE A 12 -20.84 -7.26 -5.64
CA PHE A 12 -20.64 -6.24 -6.66
C PHE A 12 -19.30 -6.46 -7.40
N LEU A 13 -19.34 -6.53 -8.73
CA LEU A 13 -18.16 -6.81 -9.57
C LEU A 13 -17.67 -5.60 -10.39
N GLY A 14 -18.42 -4.49 -10.37
CA GLY A 14 -18.06 -3.27 -11.08
C GLY A 14 -16.95 -2.47 -10.39
N LYS A 15 -16.38 -1.48 -11.10
CA LYS A 15 -15.52 -0.47 -10.49
C LYS A 15 -16.36 0.41 -9.57
N LEU A 16 -15.91 0.58 -8.34
CA LEU A 16 -16.50 1.51 -7.40
C LEU A 16 -16.14 2.95 -7.78
N SER A 17 -17.00 3.91 -7.43
CA SER A 17 -16.60 5.31 -7.51
C SER A 17 -15.44 5.62 -6.56
N ASP A 18 -14.73 6.72 -6.79
CA ASP A 18 -13.60 7.10 -5.93
C ASP A 18 -14.06 7.33 -4.48
N ASP A 19 -15.26 7.92 -4.28
CA ASP A 19 -15.88 8.10 -2.97
C ASP A 19 -16.21 6.77 -2.27
N GLN A 20 -16.78 5.81 -3.01
CA GLN A 20 -17.07 4.48 -2.48
C GLN A 20 -15.78 3.75 -2.09
N THR A 21 -14.76 3.84 -2.94
CA THR A 21 -13.43 3.28 -2.70
C THR A 21 -12.80 3.88 -1.45
N ALA A 22 -12.83 5.21 -1.31
CA ALA A 22 -12.33 5.91 -0.13
C ALA A 22 -13.04 5.47 1.17
N LYS A 23 -14.37 5.30 1.12
CA LYS A 23 -15.16 4.79 2.26
C LYS A 23 -14.73 3.37 2.63
N ILE A 24 -14.60 2.47 1.66
CA ILE A 24 -14.16 1.08 1.91
C ILE A 24 -12.75 1.04 2.48
N LEU A 25 -11.82 1.83 1.94
CA LEU A 25 -10.47 1.95 2.48
C LEU A 25 -10.50 2.42 3.94
N LYS A 26 -11.27 3.46 4.24
CA LYS A 26 -11.43 3.97 5.62
C LYS A 26 -11.98 2.91 6.58
N MET A 27 -12.94 2.10 6.13
CA MET A 27 -13.53 1.03 6.96
C MET A 27 -12.58 -0.18 7.13
N SER A 28 -11.81 -0.53 6.10
CA SER A 28 -10.98 -1.75 6.09
C SER A 28 -9.58 -1.55 6.69
N CYS A 29 -9.07 -0.31 6.71
CA CYS A 29 -7.78 0.07 7.30
C CYS A 29 -7.84 0.20 8.84
N GLN A 30 -8.17 -0.88 9.52
CA GLN A 30 -8.16 -0.96 10.99
C GLN A 30 -6.76 -1.24 11.54
N LYS A 31 -6.47 -0.75 12.76
CA LYS A 31 -5.20 -1.03 13.44
C LYS A 31 -5.08 -2.52 13.77
N PRO A 32 -3.86 -3.08 13.82
CA PRO A 32 -3.67 -4.51 14.12
C PRO A 32 -4.34 -4.97 15.43
N SER A 33 -4.37 -4.11 16.45
CA SER A 33 -5.05 -4.39 17.72
C SER A 33 -6.56 -4.54 17.56
N GLU A 34 -7.19 -3.66 16.78
CA GLU A 34 -8.64 -3.69 16.50
C GLU A 34 -9.00 -4.92 15.66
N LYS A 35 -8.22 -5.20 14.60
CA LYS A 35 -8.41 -6.41 13.79
C LYS A 35 -8.29 -7.68 14.62
N ARG A 36 -7.36 -7.73 15.57
CA ARG A 36 -7.20 -8.88 16.48
C ARG A 36 -8.44 -9.12 17.33
N ILE A 37 -9.09 -8.06 17.82
CA ILE A 37 -10.34 -8.17 18.59
C ILE A 37 -11.45 -8.75 17.72
N VAL A 38 -11.60 -8.26 16.48
CA VAL A 38 -12.60 -8.77 15.52
C VAL A 38 -12.37 -10.25 15.21
N ILE A 39 -11.13 -10.66 14.93
CA ILE A 39 -10.78 -12.07 14.65
C ILE A 39 -11.12 -12.97 15.84
N ASN A 40 -10.76 -12.56 17.05
CA ASN A 40 -11.07 -13.31 18.26
C ASN A 40 -12.58 -13.42 18.50
N GLY A 41 -13.34 -12.35 18.21
CA GLY A 41 -14.80 -12.36 18.26
C GLY A 41 -15.42 -13.36 17.28
N ILE A 42 -14.94 -13.39 16.03
CA ILE A 42 -15.39 -14.35 15.01
C ILE A 42 -15.08 -15.80 15.44
N MET A 43 -13.86 -16.06 15.93
CA MET A 43 -13.45 -17.40 16.40
C MET A 43 -14.21 -17.88 17.65
N SER A 44 -14.85 -16.96 18.39
CA SER A 44 -15.64 -17.30 19.56
C SER A 44 -17.07 -17.74 19.22
N GLY A 45 -17.54 -17.50 17.98
CA GLY A 45 -18.88 -17.87 17.52
C GLY A 45 -19.09 -19.39 17.36
N ASP A 46 -20.35 -19.81 17.36
CA ASP A 46 -20.81 -21.21 17.30
C ASP A 46 -20.70 -21.84 15.89
N VAL A 47 -19.67 -21.48 15.13
CA VAL A 47 -19.41 -22.11 13.84
C VAL A 47 -18.51 -23.32 14.10
N SER A 48 -19.09 -24.53 14.15
CA SER A 48 -18.34 -25.79 14.16
C SER A 48 -18.13 -26.25 12.71
N PRO A 49 -16.99 -25.94 12.05
CA PRO A 49 -16.80 -26.28 10.63
C PRO A 49 -16.52 -27.78 10.42
N ALA A 50 -16.52 -28.56 11.51
CA ALA A 50 -15.92 -29.88 11.60
C ALA A 50 -16.92 -30.98 12.02
N CYS A 51 -18.23 -30.75 11.96
CA CYS A 51 -19.24 -31.72 12.41
C CYS A 51 -19.15 -33.13 11.78
N GLY A 52 -18.36 -33.34 10.72
CA GLY A 52 -18.13 -34.66 10.11
C GLY A 52 -16.69 -35.21 10.19
N PHE A 53 -15.70 -34.39 10.54
CA PHE A 53 -14.30 -34.79 10.58
C PHE A 53 -13.77 -34.46 11.98
N LYS A 54 -13.33 -35.47 12.74
CA LYS A 54 -12.86 -35.37 14.16
C LYS A 54 -11.61 -34.47 14.31
N LEU A 55 -11.71 -33.21 13.92
CA LEU A 55 -10.69 -32.20 13.91
C LEU A 55 -10.92 -31.27 15.08
N ASN A 56 -9.88 -31.05 15.87
CA ASN A 56 -9.88 -30.04 16.92
C ASN A 56 -9.22 -28.77 16.38
N ILE A 57 -9.91 -27.65 16.44
CA ILE A 57 -9.43 -26.35 15.94
C ILE A 57 -9.15 -25.47 17.15
N SER A 58 -7.88 -25.07 17.32
CA SER A 58 -7.51 -24.05 18.30
C SER A 58 -8.15 -22.72 17.91
N ARG A 59 -8.80 -22.07 18.89
CA ARG A 59 -9.41 -20.73 18.73
C ARG A 59 -8.41 -19.60 19.04
N GLU A 60 -7.23 -19.94 19.54
CA GLU A 60 -6.19 -18.96 19.86
C GLU A 60 -5.30 -18.66 18.67
N ILE A 61 -4.93 -17.40 18.50
CA ILE A 61 -3.90 -17.00 17.53
C ILE A 61 -2.55 -17.59 17.95
N THR A 62 -1.95 -18.36 17.06
CA THR A 62 -0.63 -18.98 17.27
C THR A 62 0.43 -17.93 17.58
N LYS A 63 1.10 -18.09 18.73
CA LYS A 63 2.21 -17.22 19.15
C LYS A 63 3.50 -17.67 18.47
N LEU A 64 4.23 -16.73 17.89
CA LEU A 64 5.51 -16.97 17.23
C LEU A 64 6.58 -16.05 17.82
N GLN A 65 7.80 -16.56 17.94
CA GLN A 65 8.96 -15.75 18.32
C GLN A 65 9.61 -15.17 17.06
N GLY A 66 9.45 -13.85 16.88
CA GLY A 66 10.13 -13.10 15.83
C GLY A 66 11.39 -12.40 16.34
N ARG A 67 12.25 -11.96 15.42
CA ARG A 67 13.37 -11.07 15.71
C ARG A 67 13.29 -9.80 14.88
N VAL A 68 13.63 -8.66 15.48
CA VAL A 68 13.73 -7.38 14.77
C VAL A 68 15.18 -7.15 14.39
N LEU A 69 15.49 -7.04 13.11
CA LEU A 69 16.86 -6.77 12.67
C LEU A 69 17.26 -5.32 12.94
N GLN A 70 18.55 -5.06 13.10
CA GLN A 70 19.04 -3.69 13.12
C GLN A 70 19.01 -3.14 11.68
N PRO A 71 18.54 -1.90 11.48
CA PRO A 71 18.58 -1.28 10.17
C PRO A 71 20.03 -1.08 9.71
N PRO A 72 20.31 -1.19 8.41
CA PRO A 72 21.64 -0.94 7.88
C PRO A 72 21.97 0.55 7.90
N LYS A 73 23.27 0.85 7.86
CA LYS A 73 23.76 2.20 7.59
C LYS A 73 23.58 2.52 6.11
N LEU A 74 22.89 3.61 5.82
CA LEU A 74 22.73 4.15 4.47
C LEU A 74 23.86 5.13 4.18
N ARG A 75 24.41 5.06 2.96
CA ARG A 75 25.42 5.99 2.44
C ARG A 75 24.79 6.84 1.34
N PHE A 76 25.03 8.14 1.39
CA PHE A 76 24.60 9.12 0.41
C PHE A 76 25.81 9.65 -0.39
N GLY A 77 25.55 10.50 -1.37
CA GLY A 77 26.59 11.17 -2.14
C GLY A 77 27.34 12.22 -1.33
N ASP A 78 28.58 12.51 -1.73
CA ASP A 78 29.51 13.35 -0.96
C ASP A 78 29.16 14.85 -0.96
N GLY A 79 28.31 15.28 -1.89
CA GLY A 79 27.96 16.69 -2.08
C GLY A 79 26.93 17.23 -1.09
N GLY A 80 26.28 16.37 -0.30
CA GLY A 80 25.34 16.78 0.75
C GLY A 80 26.00 17.02 2.11
N HIS A 81 25.29 17.71 3.00
CA HIS A 81 25.68 17.87 4.41
C HIS A 81 25.55 16.54 5.18
N VAL A 82 24.50 15.77 4.87
CA VAL A 82 24.30 14.42 5.38
C VAL A 82 24.84 13.41 4.36
N ARG A 83 25.87 12.65 4.78
CA ARG A 83 26.55 11.63 3.94
C ARG A 83 26.24 10.21 4.33
N ASP A 84 25.73 10.03 5.54
CA ASP A 84 25.31 8.74 6.05
C ASP A 84 24.26 8.90 7.14
N ILE A 85 23.35 7.93 7.18
CA ILE A 85 22.32 7.84 8.20
C ILE A 85 22.17 6.38 8.59
N THR A 86 21.99 6.12 9.88
CA THR A 86 21.50 4.82 10.35
C THR A 86 20.12 5.08 10.93
N PRO A 87 19.03 4.70 10.24
CA PRO A 87 17.68 4.90 10.74
C PRO A 87 17.52 4.26 12.13
N THR A 88 16.71 4.84 12.99
CA THR A 88 16.38 4.19 14.26
C THR A 88 15.37 3.06 14.01
N ARG A 89 15.32 2.08 14.92
CA ARG A 89 14.28 1.01 14.89
C ARG A 89 12.86 1.56 14.99
N THR A 90 12.70 2.75 15.58
CA THR A 90 11.41 3.42 15.79
C THR A 90 10.99 4.21 14.56
N ASP A 91 11.90 5.00 13.98
CA ASP A 91 11.55 5.89 12.87
C ASP A 91 11.40 5.10 11.57
N ARG A 92 12.24 4.08 11.31
CA ARG A 92 12.23 3.23 10.09
C ARG A 92 12.12 4.00 8.76
N GLN A 93 12.29 5.30 8.82
CA GLN A 93 12.08 6.26 7.76
C GLN A 93 13.36 7.07 7.66
N TRP A 94 13.66 7.44 6.43
CA TRP A 94 14.76 8.32 6.07
C TRP A 94 14.30 9.07 4.84
N ASN A 95 14.89 10.23 4.60
CA ASN A 95 14.65 11.03 3.41
C ASN A 95 16.00 11.50 2.86
N LEU A 96 15.95 12.26 1.77
CA LEU A 96 17.14 12.83 1.15
C LEU A 96 17.40 14.28 1.58
N GLN A 97 16.76 14.77 2.64
CA GLN A 97 16.92 16.15 3.09
C GLN A 97 18.39 16.42 3.47
N ASP A 98 18.95 17.52 2.96
CA ASP A 98 20.34 17.92 3.15
C ASP A 98 21.39 16.87 2.69
N SER A 99 20.97 15.89 1.87
CA SER A 99 21.82 14.84 1.31
C SER A 99 21.76 14.84 -0.22
N HIS A 100 22.76 14.23 -0.86
CA HIS A 100 22.75 14.00 -2.31
C HIS A 100 22.58 12.52 -2.62
N VAL A 101 22.07 12.21 -3.82
CA VAL A 101 22.07 10.84 -4.33
C VAL A 101 23.49 10.31 -4.46
N ALA A 102 23.70 9.02 -4.20
CA ALA A 102 25.02 8.39 -4.27
C ALA A 102 25.63 8.50 -5.68
N GLU A 103 24.82 8.31 -6.72
CA GLU A 103 25.22 8.51 -8.11
C GLU A 103 24.15 9.34 -8.83
N GLY A 104 24.51 10.56 -9.19
CA GLY A 104 23.66 11.48 -9.96
C GLY A 104 24.08 11.51 -11.43
N THR A 105 23.11 11.60 -12.34
CA THR A 105 23.38 11.81 -13.77
C THR A 105 22.90 13.19 -14.21
N LYS A 106 23.68 13.85 -15.08
CA LYS A 106 23.26 15.10 -15.71
C LYS A 106 22.23 14.83 -16.80
N ILE A 107 21.02 15.31 -16.61
CA ILE A 107 19.96 15.28 -17.63
C ILE A 107 20.30 16.30 -18.72
N LYS A 108 20.64 15.82 -19.93
CA LYS A 108 21.03 16.67 -21.06
C LYS A 108 19.84 17.22 -21.85
N ARG A 109 18.76 16.44 -21.96
CA ARG A 109 17.55 16.78 -22.71
C ARG A 109 16.33 16.24 -21.97
N TRP A 110 15.40 17.12 -21.68
CA TRP A 110 14.11 16.79 -21.08
C TRP A 110 13.04 17.62 -21.77
N ALA A 111 11.81 17.13 -21.78
CA ALA A 111 10.67 17.83 -22.34
C ALA A 111 9.49 17.65 -21.41
N VAL A 112 8.73 18.73 -21.19
CA VAL A 112 7.44 18.69 -20.53
C VAL A 112 6.38 18.81 -21.59
N HIS A 113 5.45 17.87 -21.60
CA HIS A 113 4.27 17.96 -22.42
C HIS A 113 3.07 18.13 -21.51
N TRP A 114 2.28 19.17 -21.77
CA TRP A 114 1.02 19.43 -21.10
C TRP A 114 -0.12 19.25 -22.08
N SER A 115 -1.01 18.31 -21.81
CA SER A 115 -2.23 18.07 -22.59
C SER A 115 -3.40 17.79 -21.67
N LYS A 116 -4.60 18.27 -22.05
CA LYS A 116 -5.85 17.84 -21.41
C LYS A 116 -6.11 16.37 -21.77
N ALA A 117 -6.65 15.59 -20.85
CA ALA A 117 -6.83 14.14 -20.99
C ALA A 117 -7.61 13.68 -22.25
N SER A 118 -8.39 14.56 -22.88
CA SER A 118 -9.16 14.28 -24.09
C SER A 118 -8.39 14.41 -25.41
N GLU A 119 -7.16 14.96 -25.39
CA GLU A 119 -6.34 15.18 -26.58
C GLU A 119 -4.91 14.71 -26.30
N ALA A 120 -4.68 13.40 -26.36
CA ALA A 120 -3.33 12.85 -26.32
C ALA A 120 -2.77 12.72 -27.74
N PRO A 121 -1.89 13.61 -28.21
CA PRO A 121 -1.14 13.36 -29.43
C PRO A 121 -0.18 12.18 -29.21
N ARG A 122 0.02 11.38 -30.27
CA ARG A 122 1.07 10.35 -30.34
C ARG A 122 2.43 11.03 -30.45
N CYS A 123 2.95 11.55 -29.34
CA CYS A 123 4.27 12.17 -29.29
C CYS A 123 5.35 11.10 -29.44
N GLN A 124 5.98 11.01 -30.61
CA GLN A 124 7.08 10.09 -30.87
C GLN A 124 8.42 10.71 -30.46
N CYS A 125 8.64 10.80 -29.16
CA CYS A 125 9.90 11.29 -28.60
C CYS A 125 10.95 10.19 -28.59
N ARG A 126 11.81 10.12 -29.61
CA ARG A 126 13.03 9.32 -29.53
C ARG A 126 14.08 10.08 -28.72
N ASN A 127 14.71 9.41 -27.75
CA ASN A 127 15.83 9.90 -26.93
C ASN A 127 15.53 11.03 -25.92
N LEU A 128 14.33 11.08 -25.33
CA LEU A 128 14.00 11.98 -24.21
C LEU A 128 13.66 11.16 -22.95
N GLN A 129 14.14 11.59 -21.79
CA GLN A 129 13.55 11.17 -20.51
C GLN A 129 12.25 11.97 -20.34
N LEU A 130 11.11 11.30 -20.52
CA LEU A 130 9.78 11.88 -20.40
C LEU A 130 9.27 11.73 -18.96
N LEU A 131 8.99 12.85 -18.30
CA LEU A 131 8.00 12.88 -17.22
C LEU A 131 6.67 13.31 -17.83
N ILE A 132 5.70 12.39 -17.85
CA ILE A 132 4.33 12.70 -18.24
C ILE A 132 3.58 13.05 -16.96
N CYS A 133 3.19 14.31 -16.81
CA CYS A 133 2.30 14.74 -15.75
C CYS A 133 0.88 14.81 -16.32
N VAL A 134 0.03 13.86 -15.92
CA VAL A 134 -1.40 13.91 -16.20
C VAL A 134 -2.06 14.39 -14.91
N MET A 135 -2.66 15.59 -14.93
CA MET A 135 -3.61 16.02 -13.88
C MET A 135 -5.03 15.73 -14.32
#